data_AF-A0A382Z807-F1
#
_entry.id   AF-A0A382Z807-F1
#
_cell.length_a   1.000
_cell.length_b   1.000
_cell.length_c   1.000
_cell.angle_alpha   90.00
_cell.angle_beta   90.00
_cell.angle_gamma   90.00
#
_symmetry.space_group_name_H-M   'P 1'
#
loop_
_entity.id
_entity.type
_entity.pdbx_description
1 polymer ?
#
loop_
_entity_poly.entity_id
_entity_poly.type
_entity_poly.pdbx_seq_one_letter_code
_entity_poly.pdbx_strand_id
1 'polypeptide(L)'
;SHGIMVEVLKDGQFAYAASSDMSLSSIQEALNKAVILATSSLDNPLYKFSSSVRPTNKGFYKSKRIKENLALGQINDILFKSYEALKVSDKIVSASSMALITETNYQFVSSNGADIEQDFLIIGTTFDAIAQDGEITQRRTDCGRGRTYQSGYEVFNESELIAMCNNIGEQAVELLYAEECPTEKTSLVLAPDQMILQIHESIGHPLEVDRILGDERNYAGWSFVRLDDFGKLKYGSDIMNISFDPTIENELASYGFDD
;
A
#
# COMPACT_ATOMS: atom_id res chain seq x y z
N SER A 1 -2.20 7.47 -15.31
CA SER A 1 -1.69 6.68 -16.46
C SER A 1 -2.78 5.73 -16.88
N HIS A 2 -2.70 5.15 -18.09
CA HIS A 2 -3.70 4.19 -18.58
C HIS A 2 -2.99 3.09 -19.35
N GLY A 3 -3.60 1.90 -19.40
CA GLY A 3 -3.06 0.76 -20.12
C GLY A 3 -3.96 -0.45 -19.99
N ILE A 4 -3.54 -1.54 -20.63
CA ILE A 4 -4.20 -2.83 -20.61
C ILE A 4 -3.16 -3.93 -20.43
N MET A 5 -3.53 -4.95 -19.67
CA MET A 5 -2.82 -6.22 -19.59
C MET A 5 -3.71 -7.32 -20.17
N VAL A 6 -3.15 -8.17 -21.02
CA VAL A 6 -3.82 -9.33 -21.60
C VAL A 6 -3.15 -10.58 -21.05
N GLU A 7 -3.92 -11.39 -20.34
CA GLU A 7 -3.55 -12.74 -19.93
C GLU A 7 -4.09 -13.77 -20.95
N VAL A 8 -3.29 -14.79 -21.24
CA VAL A 8 -3.69 -15.95 -22.03
C VAL A 8 -3.37 -17.22 -21.27
N LEU A 9 -4.37 -18.10 -21.13
CA LEU A 9 -4.18 -19.50 -20.78
C LEU A 9 -4.26 -20.35 -22.06
N LYS A 10 -3.13 -20.91 -22.51
CA LYS A 10 -3.08 -21.77 -23.69
C LYS A 10 -2.38 -23.09 -23.37
N ASP A 11 -3.04 -24.20 -23.66
CA ASP A 11 -2.52 -25.56 -23.45
C ASP A 11 -1.96 -25.78 -22.03
N GLY A 12 -2.60 -25.13 -21.06
CA GLY A 12 -2.26 -25.18 -19.64
C GLY A 12 -1.14 -24.26 -19.18
N GLN A 13 -0.66 -23.35 -20.03
CA GLN A 13 0.35 -22.34 -19.69
C GLN A 13 -0.24 -20.93 -19.69
N PHE A 14 0.10 -20.15 -18.68
CA PHE A 14 -0.21 -18.72 -18.61
C PHE A 14 0.90 -17.89 -19.25
N ALA A 15 0.51 -16.84 -19.95
CA ALA A 15 1.41 -15.76 -20.33
C ALA A 15 0.67 -14.43 -20.39
N TYR A 16 1.42 -13.34 -20.32
CA TYR A 16 0.90 -11.99 -20.20
C TYR A 16 1.62 -11.07 -21.19
N ALA A 17 0.91 -10.07 -21.69
CA ALA A 17 1.52 -8.92 -22.33
C ALA A 17 0.70 -7.67 -22.02
N ALA A 18 1.36 -6.51 -21.97
CA ALA A 18 0.70 -5.25 -21.64
C ALA A 18 1.01 -4.17 -22.67
N SER A 19 0.14 -3.16 -22.74
CA SER A 19 0.32 -1.97 -23.57
C SER A 19 -0.26 -0.73 -22.87
N SER A 20 0.38 0.42 -23.09
CA SER A 20 -0.18 1.73 -22.70
C SER A 20 -1.10 2.32 -23.78
N ASP A 21 -1.11 1.75 -24.99
CA ASP A 21 -2.09 2.07 -26.04
C ASP A 21 -3.28 1.11 -25.94
N MET A 22 -4.47 1.68 -25.75
CA MET A 22 -5.73 0.93 -25.61
C MET A 22 -6.47 0.76 -26.95
N SER A 23 -5.84 1.08 -28.08
CA SER A 23 -6.39 0.82 -29.41
C SER A 23 -6.62 -0.69 -29.64
N LEU A 24 -7.66 -1.05 -30.39
CA LEU A 24 -7.94 -2.44 -30.74
C LEU A 24 -6.73 -3.15 -31.39
N SER A 25 -5.97 -2.44 -32.21
CA SER A 25 -4.73 -2.94 -32.81
C SER A 25 -3.69 -3.30 -31.74
N SER A 26 -3.46 -2.42 -30.76
CA SER A 26 -2.48 -2.67 -29.70
C SER A 26 -2.91 -3.79 -28.76
N ILE A 27 -4.20 -3.90 -28.47
CA ILE A 27 -4.78 -5.02 -27.71
C ILE A 27 -4.53 -6.35 -28.46
N GLN A 28 -4.78 -6.37 -29.77
CA GLN A 28 -4.54 -7.55 -30.59
C GLN A 28 -3.04 -7.93 -30.63
N GLU A 29 -2.14 -6.94 -30.69
CA GLU A 29 -0.70 -7.18 -30.61
C GLU A 29 -0.28 -7.76 -29.25
N ALA A 30 -0.80 -7.22 -28.15
CA ALA A 30 -0.56 -7.76 -26.80
C ALA A 30 -1.05 -9.22 -26.69
N LEU A 31 -2.26 -9.49 -27.19
CA LEU A 31 -2.81 -10.85 -27.25
C LEU A 31 -1.91 -11.79 -28.05
N ASN A 32 -1.48 -11.38 -29.26
CA ASN A 32 -0.60 -12.19 -30.09
C ASN A 32 0.74 -12.49 -29.39
N LYS A 33 1.33 -11.49 -28.71
CA LYS A 33 2.56 -11.66 -27.92
C LYS A 33 2.36 -12.66 -26.78
N ALA A 34 1.29 -12.52 -26.01
CA ALA A 34 0.97 -13.43 -24.91
C ALA A 34 0.78 -14.88 -25.42
N VAL A 35 0.08 -15.07 -26.55
CA VAL A 35 -0.07 -16.40 -27.17
C VAL A 35 1.27 -17.01 -27.58
N ILE A 36 2.16 -16.23 -28.19
CA ILE A 36 3.50 -16.70 -28.57
C ILE A 36 4.29 -17.13 -27.34
N LEU A 37 4.27 -16.33 -26.27
CA LEU A 37 4.94 -16.63 -25.01
C LEU A 37 4.39 -17.92 -24.38
N ALA A 38 3.07 -18.04 -24.23
CA ALA A 38 2.44 -19.25 -23.66
C ALA A 38 2.78 -20.50 -24.47
N THR A 39 2.80 -20.40 -25.81
CA THR A 39 3.16 -21.52 -26.69
C THR A 39 4.62 -21.92 -26.54
N SER A 40 5.52 -20.93 -26.40
CA SER A 40 6.96 -21.17 -26.25
C SER A 40 7.31 -21.87 -24.92
N SER A 41 6.44 -21.72 -23.90
CA SER A 41 6.59 -22.39 -22.61
C SER A 41 6.15 -23.86 -22.60
N LEU A 42 5.57 -24.39 -23.69
CA LEU A 42 5.05 -25.75 -23.75
C LEU A 42 6.11 -26.85 -23.78
N ASP A 43 7.35 -26.52 -24.14
CA ASP A 43 8.43 -27.51 -24.27
C ASP A 43 8.88 -28.06 -22.90
N ASN A 44 8.76 -27.28 -21.82
CA ASN A 44 9.11 -27.68 -20.45
C ASN A 44 8.17 -27.03 -19.41
N PRO A 45 6.91 -27.46 -19.32
CA PRO A 45 5.95 -26.87 -18.39
C PRO A 45 6.23 -27.34 -16.96
N LEU A 46 6.36 -26.41 -16.02
CA LEU A 46 6.45 -26.73 -14.58
C LEU A 46 5.13 -27.31 -14.05
N TYR A 47 4.01 -26.79 -14.55
CA TYR A 47 2.67 -27.24 -14.20
C TYR A 47 1.72 -27.01 -15.37
N LYS A 48 0.62 -27.78 -15.45
CA LYS A 48 -0.42 -27.61 -16.48
C LYS A 48 -1.73 -27.20 -15.83
N PHE A 49 -2.09 -25.94 -16.02
CA PHE A 49 -3.33 -25.37 -15.48
C PHE A 49 -4.54 -25.73 -16.33
N SER A 50 -5.72 -25.76 -15.69
CA SER A 50 -7.02 -25.74 -16.36
C SER A 50 -7.69 -24.40 -16.14
N SER A 51 -8.69 -24.06 -16.94
CA SER A 51 -9.47 -22.82 -16.79
C SER A 51 -10.16 -22.67 -15.44
N SER A 52 -10.28 -23.75 -14.66
CA SER A 52 -10.86 -23.76 -13.31
C SER A 52 -10.06 -22.95 -12.28
N VAL A 53 -8.79 -22.59 -12.55
CA VAL A 53 -8.00 -21.78 -11.60
C VAL A 53 -8.33 -20.30 -11.65
N ARG A 54 -9.13 -19.86 -12.64
CA ARG A 54 -9.61 -18.49 -12.72
C ARG A 54 -11.06 -18.44 -12.22
N PRO A 55 -11.36 -17.66 -11.15
CA PRO A 55 -12.73 -17.48 -10.71
C PRO A 55 -13.55 -16.71 -11.75
N THR A 56 -14.87 -16.85 -11.69
CA THR A 56 -15.83 -16.16 -12.58
C THR A 56 -16.57 -15.07 -11.83
N ASN A 57 -15.87 -14.39 -10.91
CA ASN A 57 -16.47 -13.38 -10.03
C ASN A 57 -17.02 -12.21 -10.87
N LYS A 58 -18.14 -11.67 -10.41
CA LYS A 58 -18.75 -10.47 -10.99
C LYS A 58 -19.10 -9.50 -9.89
N GLY A 59 -18.79 -8.24 -10.09
CA GLY A 59 -19.19 -7.22 -9.14
C GLY A 59 -18.48 -5.90 -9.33
N PHE A 60 -18.76 -5.03 -8.38
CA PHE A 60 -18.27 -3.67 -8.36
C PHE A 60 -17.76 -3.34 -6.97
N TYR A 61 -16.61 -2.70 -6.91
CA TYR A 61 -16.09 -2.09 -5.70
C TYR A 61 -15.84 -0.60 -5.91
N LYS A 62 -16.16 0.21 -4.92
CA LYS A 62 -15.84 1.64 -4.93
C LYS A 62 -15.43 2.10 -3.55
N SER A 63 -14.31 2.81 -3.46
CA SER A 63 -13.89 3.46 -2.22
C SER A 63 -15.03 4.36 -1.71
N LYS A 64 -15.27 4.30 -0.40
CA LYS A 64 -16.27 5.15 0.24
C LYS A 64 -15.77 6.60 0.27
N ARG A 65 -16.63 7.53 -0.14
CA ARG A 65 -16.31 8.96 -0.27
C ARG A 65 -17.41 9.76 0.40
N ILE A 66 -17.10 10.47 1.48
CA ILE A 66 -18.05 11.39 2.13
C ILE A 66 -18.08 12.71 1.35
N LYS A 67 -16.91 13.17 0.89
CA LYS A 67 -16.74 14.39 0.11
C LYS A 67 -16.14 14.06 -1.25
N GLU A 68 -16.95 14.21 -2.29
CA GLU A 68 -16.59 13.83 -3.67
C GLU A 68 -15.61 14.79 -4.35
N ASN A 69 -15.56 16.06 -3.92
CA ASN A 69 -14.62 17.02 -4.52
C ASN A 69 -14.17 18.10 -3.53
N LEU A 70 -13.03 18.70 -3.87
CA LEU A 70 -12.53 19.93 -3.26
C LEU A 70 -11.73 20.69 -4.30
N ALA A 71 -11.92 22.01 -4.38
CA ALA A 71 -11.18 22.81 -5.35
C ALA A 71 -9.67 22.76 -5.02
N LEU A 72 -8.83 22.62 -6.05
CA LEU A 72 -7.36 22.57 -5.87
C LEU A 72 -6.82 23.79 -5.11
N GLY A 73 -7.41 24.97 -5.31
CA GLY A 73 -7.07 26.18 -4.55
C GLY A 73 -7.30 25.99 -3.05
N GLN A 74 -8.43 25.40 -2.66
CA GLN A 74 -8.74 25.13 -1.24
C GLN A 74 -7.80 24.08 -0.64
N ILE A 75 -7.44 23.04 -1.41
CA ILE A 75 -6.45 22.04 -0.96
C ILE A 75 -5.11 22.72 -0.71
N ASN A 76 -4.64 23.55 -1.66
CA ASN A 76 -3.39 24.29 -1.51
C ASN A 76 -3.43 25.25 -0.32
N ASP A 77 -4.54 25.96 -0.09
CA ASP A 77 -4.71 26.84 1.06
C ASP A 77 -4.59 26.07 2.39
N ILE A 78 -5.23 24.91 2.49
CA ILE A 78 -5.13 24.03 3.67
C ILE A 78 -3.70 23.52 3.85
N LEU A 79 -3.04 23.06 2.79
CA LEU A 79 -1.67 22.59 2.84
C LEU A 79 -0.69 23.71 3.23
N PHE A 80 -0.93 24.94 2.77
CA PHE A 80 -0.14 26.10 3.12
C PHE A 80 -0.31 26.48 4.60
N LYS A 81 -1.55 26.51 5.10
CA LYS A 81 -1.80 26.72 6.55
C LYS A 81 -1.16 25.63 7.40
N SER A 82 -1.25 24.38 6.95
CA SER A 82 -0.62 23.23 7.61
C SER A 82 0.91 23.37 7.62
N TYR A 83 1.50 23.82 6.51
CA TYR A 83 2.92 24.14 6.41
C TYR A 83 3.36 25.24 7.40
N GLU A 84 2.58 26.32 7.51
CA GLU A 84 2.89 27.38 8.48
C GLU A 84 2.76 26.87 9.93
N ALA A 85 1.81 25.99 10.21
CA ALA A 85 1.65 25.37 11.52
C ALA A 85 2.81 24.45 11.93
N LEU A 86 3.61 23.92 10.99
CA LEU A 86 4.83 23.15 11.31
C LEU A 86 5.93 24.05 11.92
N LYS A 87 5.89 25.36 11.68
CA LYS A 87 6.95 26.32 12.06
C LYS A 87 6.75 26.88 13.46
N VAL A 88 6.64 25.99 14.45
CA VAL A 88 6.38 26.37 15.85
C VAL A 88 7.57 27.04 16.55
N SER A 89 8.77 26.97 15.96
CA SER A 89 10.02 27.51 16.52
C SER A 89 10.96 27.98 15.39
N ASP A 90 11.84 28.94 15.72
CA ASP A 90 12.97 29.37 14.90
C ASP A 90 14.01 28.26 14.64
N LYS A 91 13.96 27.17 15.41
CA LYS A 91 14.78 25.96 15.19
C LYS A 91 14.27 25.09 14.04
N ILE A 92 13.05 25.28 13.56
CA ILE A 92 12.54 24.59 12.37
C ILE A 92 13.16 25.21 11.12
N VAL A 93 14.19 24.55 10.60
CA VAL A 93 14.96 25.03 9.44
C VAL A 93 14.37 24.60 8.10
N SER A 94 13.55 23.54 8.09
CA SER A 94 12.82 23.09 6.91
C SER A 94 11.49 22.47 7.32
N ALA A 95 10.46 22.71 6.52
CA ALA A 95 9.15 22.10 6.67
C ALA A 95 8.59 21.75 5.29
N SER A 96 7.77 20.70 5.21
CA SER A 96 7.04 20.36 4.00
C SER A 96 5.64 19.83 4.32
N SER A 97 4.72 20.14 3.41
CA SER A 97 3.31 19.77 3.46
C SER A 97 2.91 19.32 2.07
N MET A 98 2.45 18.08 1.95
CA MET A 98 2.17 17.43 0.66
C MET A 98 0.87 16.64 0.75
N ALA A 99 0.14 16.61 -0.36
CA ALA A 99 -0.93 15.64 -0.58
C ALA A 99 -0.67 14.85 -1.85
N LEU A 100 -1.04 13.58 -1.83
CA LEU A 100 -1.11 12.71 -2.99
C LEU A 100 -2.57 12.31 -3.18
N ILE A 101 -3.10 12.56 -4.37
CA ILE A 101 -4.45 12.14 -4.77
C ILE A 101 -4.28 11.23 -5.97
N THR A 102 -4.76 10.00 -5.85
CA THR A 102 -4.67 8.97 -6.89
C THR A 102 -6.06 8.43 -7.16
N GLU A 103 -6.53 8.62 -8.38
CA GLU A 103 -7.74 8.03 -8.91
C GLU A 103 -7.36 6.83 -9.76
N THR A 104 -7.91 5.66 -9.46
CA THR A 104 -7.64 4.42 -10.19
C THR A 104 -8.94 3.73 -10.53
N ASN A 105 -9.12 3.45 -11.82
CA ASN A 105 -10.24 2.66 -12.33
C ASN A 105 -9.66 1.36 -12.89
N TYR A 106 -10.18 0.23 -12.43
CA TYR A 106 -9.78 -1.10 -12.85
C TYR A 106 -10.97 -1.82 -13.45
N GLN A 107 -10.79 -2.40 -14.63
CA GLN A 107 -11.77 -3.30 -15.26
C GLN A 107 -11.06 -4.62 -15.57
N PHE A 108 -11.56 -5.70 -14.98
CA PHE A 108 -11.13 -7.05 -15.30
C PHE A 108 -12.25 -7.81 -15.97
N VAL A 109 -11.99 -8.27 -17.19
CA VAL A 109 -12.91 -9.09 -17.96
C VAL A 109 -12.17 -10.33 -18.47
N SER A 110 -12.84 -11.47 -18.45
CA SER A 110 -12.23 -12.71 -18.92
C SER A 110 -13.20 -13.58 -19.71
N SER A 111 -12.65 -14.45 -20.55
CA SER A 111 -13.43 -15.34 -21.41
C SER A 111 -14.21 -16.41 -20.65
N ASN A 112 -13.87 -16.69 -19.39
CA ASN A 112 -14.63 -17.61 -18.53
C ASN A 112 -15.87 -16.93 -17.90
N GLY A 113 -16.03 -15.61 -18.08
CA GLY A 113 -17.18 -14.85 -17.62
C GLY A 113 -16.95 -13.99 -16.38
N ALA A 114 -15.72 -13.81 -15.89
CA ALA A 114 -15.45 -12.79 -14.87
C ALA A 114 -15.67 -11.37 -15.44
N ASP A 115 -16.23 -10.49 -14.63
CA ASP A 115 -16.53 -9.10 -14.98
C ASP A 115 -16.53 -8.25 -13.70
N ILE A 116 -15.38 -7.64 -13.42
CA ILE A 116 -15.11 -6.90 -12.19
C ILE A 116 -14.75 -5.47 -12.56
N GLU A 117 -15.35 -4.52 -11.86
CA GLU A 117 -15.02 -3.10 -11.94
C GLU A 117 -14.67 -2.59 -10.55
N GLN A 118 -13.55 -1.88 -10.41
CA GLN A 118 -13.12 -1.28 -9.14
C GLN A 118 -12.74 0.20 -9.34
N ASP A 119 -13.33 1.09 -8.54
CA ASP A 119 -13.11 2.55 -8.55
C ASP A 119 -12.49 3.02 -7.23
N PHE A 120 -11.20 3.31 -7.27
CA PHE A 120 -10.41 3.72 -6.11
C PHE A 120 -10.13 5.22 -6.13
N LEU A 121 -10.39 5.89 -5.00
CA LEU A 121 -9.84 7.22 -4.72
C LEU A 121 -8.97 7.09 -3.48
N ILE A 122 -7.66 7.18 -3.70
CA ILE A 122 -6.65 7.08 -2.66
C ILE A 122 -6.12 8.49 -2.41
N ILE A 123 -6.31 8.99 -1.19
CA ILE A 123 -5.78 10.27 -0.77
C ILE A 123 -4.88 10.08 0.44
N GLY A 124 -3.67 10.62 0.35
CA GLY A 124 -2.74 10.68 1.46
C GLY A 124 -2.20 12.08 1.68
N THR A 125 -1.89 12.40 2.93
CA THR A 125 -1.17 13.62 3.32
C THR A 125 0.14 13.26 4.00
N THR A 126 1.16 14.06 3.76
CA THR A 126 2.48 13.90 4.38
C THR A 126 2.97 15.26 4.84
N PHE A 127 3.33 15.33 6.11
CA PHE A 127 3.92 16.51 6.73
C PHE A 127 5.25 16.13 7.36
N ASP A 128 6.19 17.07 7.30
CA ASP A 128 7.57 16.85 7.71
C ASP A 128 8.15 18.14 8.26
N ALA A 129 8.82 18.05 9.39
CA ALA A 129 9.57 19.16 9.99
C ALA A 129 10.99 18.71 10.33
N ILE A 130 11.97 19.52 9.95
CA ILE A 130 13.37 19.34 10.28
C ILE A 130 13.76 20.48 11.23
N ALA A 131 14.17 20.10 12.44
CA ALA A 131 14.67 21.00 13.45
C ALA A 131 16.19 20.93 13.52
N GLN A 132 16.85 22.04 13.87
CA GLN A 132 18.29 22.10 14.05
C GLN A 132 18.67 22.98 15.24
N ASP A 133 19.64 22.50 16.05
CA ASP A 133 20.30 23.29 17.09
C ASP A 133 21.80 22.96 17.13
N GLY A 134 22.63 23.92 16.70
CA GLY A 134 24.06 23.68 16.48
C GLY A 134 24.31 22.58 15.46
N GLU A 135 24.97 21.51 15.88
CA GLU A 135 25.29 20.33 15.06
C GLU A 135 24.19 19.27 15.07
N ILE A 136 23.22 19.35 15.99
CA ILE A 136 22.13 18.37 16.10
C ILE A 136 21.04 18.74 15.10
N THR A 137 20.71 17.79 14.23
CA THR A 137 19.59 17.90 13.27
C THR A 137 18.66 16.73 13.47
N GLN A 138 17.37 17.01 13.63
CA GLN A 138 16.34 16.00 13.85
C GLN A 138 15.17 16.20 12.89
N ARG A 139 14.51 15.09 12.56
CA ARG A 139 13.38 15.07 11.63
C ARG A 139 12.19 14.41 12.29
N ARG A 140 11.02 15.01 12.13
CA ARG A 140 9.74 14.39 12.49
C ARG A 140 8.78 14.39 11.32
N THR A 141 8.15 13.25 11.10
CA THR A 141 7.07 13.05 10.13
C THR A 141 5.86 12.44 10.80
N ASP A 142 4.70 12.57 10.16
CA ASP A 142 3.49 11.85 10.55
C ASP A 142 3.37 10.53 9.80
N CYS A 143 4.10 9.53 10.29
CA CYS A 143 4.16 8.19 9.68
C CYS A 143 4.62 8.18 8.20
N GLY A 144 5.27 9.25 7.72
CA GLY A 144 5.63 9.44 6.33
C GLY A 144 4.42 9.41 5.37
N ARG A 145 4.29 8.34 4.59
CA ARG A 145 3.13 8.08 3.70
C ARG A 145 2.04 7.23 4.35
N GLY A 146 2.16 6.94 5.65
CA GLY A 146 1.24 6.06 6.39
C GLY A 146 -0.18 6.62 6.51
N ARG A 147 -0.37 7.93 6.40
CA ARG A 147 -1.70 8.56 6.36
C ARG A 147 -2.27 8.59 4.95
N THR A 148 -2.51 7.40 4.41
CA THR A 148 -3.08 7.23 3.08
C THR A 148 -4.29 6.33 3.19
N TYR A 149 -5.42 6.81 2.67
CA TYR A 149 -6.72 6.16 2.83
C TYR A 149 -7.41 6.03 1.48
N GLN A 150 -8.25 5.02 1.36
CA GLN A 150 -9.28 4.98 0.31
C GLN A 150 -10.47 5.84 0.76
N SER A 151 -10.46 7.13 0.42
CA SER A 151 -11.39 8.11 1.00
C SER A 151 -11.69 9.25 0.02
N GLY A 152 -12.78 9.98 0.28
CA GLY A 152 -13.01 11.27 -0.36
C GLY A 152 -12.14 12.40 0.24
N TYR A 153 -12.42 13.64 -0.18
CA TYR A 153 -11.70 14.85 0.23
C TYR A 153 -11.96 15.28 1.69
N GLU A 154 -12.68 14.47 2.49
CA GLU A 154 -12.84 14.63 3.95
C GLU A 154 -11.51 14.57 4.70
N VAL A 155 -10.50 13.91 4.13
CA VAL A 155 -9.11 13.89 4.64
C VAL A 155 -8.51 15.30 4.80
N PHE A 156 -9.03 16.30 4.09
CA PHE A 156 -8.63 17.70 4.19
C PHE A 156 -9.43 18.45 5.26
N ASN A 157 -9.53 17.90 6.47
CA ASN A 157 -10.05 18.63 7.62
C ASN A 157 -8.99 19.62 8.13
N GLU A 158 -9.18 20.90 7.81
CA GLU A 158 -8.22 21.97 8.13
C GLU A 158 -7.81 22.00 9.61
N SER A 159 -8.77 21.89 10.52
CA SER A 159 -8.50 21.98 11.96
C SER A 159 -7.67 20.82 12.48
N GLU A 160 -7.94 19.60 12.00
CA GLU A 160 -7.22 18.40 12.39
C GLU A 160 -5.80 18.42 11.82
N LEU A 161 -5.63 18.81 10.55
CA LEU A 161 -4.33 18.88 9.91
C LEU A 161 -3.43 19.95 10.53
N ILE A 162 -3.98 21.12 10.88
CA ILE A 162 -3.23 22.18 11.58
C ILE A 162 -2.79 21.70 12.97
N ALA A 163 -3.68 21.09 13.76
CA ALA A 163 -3.33 20.60 15.09
C ALA A 163 -2.21 19.54 15.04
N MET A 164 -2.32 18.62 14.08
CA MET A 164 -1.30 17.62 13.80
C MET A 164 0.04 18.23 13.38
N CYS A 165 0.03 19.22 12.49
CA CYS A 165 1.25 19.91 12.08
C CYS A 165 1.94 20.65 13.22
N ASN A 166 1.19 21.27 14.14
CA ASN A 166 1.76 21.84 15.35
C ASN A 166 2.48 20.76 16.17
N ASN A 167 1.83 19.62 16.41
CA ASN A 167 2.43 18.50 17.16
C ASN A 167 3.71 17.97 16.48
N ILE A 168 3.74 17.88 15.15
CA ILE A 168 4.94 17.45 14.40
C ILE A 168 6.08 18.45 14.59
N GLY A 169 5.78 19.75 14.49
CA GLY A 169 6.76 20.81 14.71
C GLY A 169 7.31 20.77 16.14
N GLU A 170 6.44 20.63 17.14
CA GLU A 170 6.82 20.52 18.56
C GLU A 170 7.72 19.30 18.79
N GLN A 171 7.31 18.12 18.30
CA GLN A 171 8.07 16.89 18.42
C GLN A 171 9.43 16.96 17.71
N ALA A 172 9.52 17.64 16.55
CA ALA A 172 10.80 17.85 15.88
C ALA A 172 11.78 18.64 16.75
N VAL A 173 11.29 19.68 17.46
CA VAL A 173 12.10 20.46 18.41
C VAL A 173 12.45 19.64 19.64
N GLU A 174 11.50 18.90 20.22
CA GLU A 174 11.74 18.03 21.38
C GLU A 174 12.85 17.01 21.10
N LEU A 175 12.86 16.42 19.89
CA LEU A 175 13.87 15.45 19.48
C LEU A 175 15.30 16.00 19.51
N LEU A 176 15.50 17.32 19.39
CA LEU A 176 16.84 17.93 19.49
C LEU A 176 17.48 17.74 20.87
N TYR A 177 16.65 17.53 21.90
CA TYR A 177 17.07 17.41 23.29
C TYR A 177 16.77 16.03 23.88
N ALA A 178 16.22 15.13 23.09
CA ALA A 178 15.97 13.76 23.50
C ALA A 178 17.28 13.04 23.82
N GLU A 179 17.30 12.28 24.91
CA GLU A 179 18.43 11.40 25.21
C GLU A 179 18.53 10.30 24.16
N GLU A 180 19.77 9.88 23.86
CA GLU A 180 20.02 8.75 22.99
C GLU A 180 19.35 7.49 23.54
N CYS A 181 18.72 6.72 22.63
CA CYS A 181 18.03 5.49 23.02
C CYS A 181 19.03 4.49 23.63
N PRO A 182 18.81 4.01 24.87
CA PRO A 182 19.75 3.11 25.53
C PRO A 182 19.79 1.74 24.84
N THR A 183 20.96 1.10 24.85
CA THR A 183 21.11 -0.30 24.42
C THR A 183 20.93 -1.21 25.63
N GLU A 184 19.71 -1.67 25.87
CA GLU A 184 19.39 -2.55 26.99
C GLU A 184 18.29 -3.57 26.67
N LYS A 185 18.16 -4.59 27.52
CA LYS A 185 17.02 -5.52 27.49
C LYS A 185 15.96 -5.00 28.45
N THR A 186 14.91 -4.40 27.91
CA THR A 186 13.81 -3.82 28.69
C THR A 186 12.44 -4.17 28.09
N SER A 187 11.38 -3.70 28.72
CA SER A 187 10.02 -3.80 28.18
C SER A 187 9.76 -2.63 27.24
N LEU A 188 9.16 -2.91 26.08
CA LEU A 188 8.82 -1.91 25.07
C LEU A 188 7.30 -1.78 24.95
N VAL A 189 6.80 -0.54 24.98
CA VAL A 189 5.41 -0.23 24.65
C VAL A 189 5.42 0.46 23.30
N LEU A 190 4.77 -0.15 22.32
CA LEU A 190 4.68 0.38 20.96
C LEU A 190 3.37 1.12 20.76
N ALA A 191 3.45 2.29 20.14
CA ALA A 191 2.28 2.98 19.65
C ALA A 191 1.67 2.20 18.46
N PRO A 192 0.34 2.25 18.26
CA PRO A 192 -0.32 1.46 17.23
C PRO A 192 0.22 1.69 15.81
N ASP A 193 0.59 2.92 15.48
CA ASP A 193 1.17 3.32 14.20
C ASP A 193 2.53 2.66 13.93
N GLN A 194 3.35 2.46 14.97
CA GLN A 194 4.61 1.71 14.88
C GLN A 194 4.38 0.20 14.82
N MET A 195 3.32 -0.30 15.46
CA MET A 195 3.01 -1.73 15.50
C MET A 195 2.69 -2.29 14.11
N ILE A 196 2.16 -1.47 13.20
CA ILE A 196 1.83 -1.89 11.82
C ILE A 196 3.04 -2.51 11.12
N LEU A 197 4.22 -1.90 11.23
CA LEU A 197 5.45 -2.43 10.63
C LEU A 197 5.89 -3.72 11.32
N GLN A 198 5.80 -3.78 12.64
CA GLN A 198 6.16 -5.00 13.37
C GLN A 198 5.27 -6.18 12.95
N ILE A 199 3.97 -5.94 12.74
CA ILE A 199 3.05 -6.95 12.23
C ILE A 199 3.41 -7.32 10.78
N HIS A 200 3.65 -6.33 9.92
CA HIS A 200 4.00 -6.57 8.51
C HIS A 200 5.26 -7.43 8.36
N GLU A 201 6.35 -7.02 9.00
CA GLU A 201 7.67 -7.64 8.82
C GLU A 201 7.80 -8.96 9.58
N SER A 202 7.27 -9.01 10.81
CA SER A 202 7.46 -10.17 11.68
C SER A 202 6.32 -11.16 11.62
N ILE A 203 5.22 -10.88 10.89
CA ILE A 203 4.06 -11.78 10.76
C ILE A 203 3.61 -11.87 9.31
N GLY A 204 3.31 -10.73 8.66
CA GLY A 204 2.80 -10.67 7.29
C GLY A 204 3.71 -11.42 6.31
N HIS A 205 4.93 -10.93 6.13
CA HIS A 205 5.91 -11.54 5.23
C HIS A 205 6.20 -13.02 5.52
N PRO A 206 6.47 -13.45 6.77
CA PRO A 206 6.64 -14.88 7.06
C PRO A 206 5.43 -15.77 6.72
N LEU A 207 4.23 -15.20 6.60
CA LEU A 207 3.01 -15.96 6.27
C LEU A 207 2.65 -15.92 4.79
N GLU A 208 3.43 -15.25 3.95
CA GLU A 208 3.31 -15.31 2.49
C GLU A 208 3.69 -16.72 1.99
N VAL A 209 2.79 -17.35 1.23
CA VAL A 209 2.89 -18.79 0.89
C VAL A 209 4.08 -19.11 -0.01
N ASP A 210 4.37 -18.22 -0.95
CA ASP A 210 5.52 -18.28 -1.85
C ASP A 210 6.86 -18.19 -1.10
N ARG A 211 6.94 -17.40 -0.02
CA ARG A 211 8.10 -17.40 0.89
C ARG A 211 8.24 -18.68 1.70
N ILE A 212 7.12 -19.28 2.10
CA ILE A 212 7.10 -20.58 2.80
C ILE A 212 7.56 -21.70 1.86
N LEU A 213 7.14 -21.66 0.59
CA LEU A 213 7.56 -22.62 -0.44
C LEU A 213 8.99 -22.39 -0.93
N GLY A 214 9.50 -21.17 -0.78
CA GLY A 214 10.86 -20.78 -1.14
C GLY A 214 11.01 -20.29 -2.59
N ASP A 215 9.91 -20.06 -3.29
CA ASP A 215 9.89 -19.61 -4.69
C ASP A 215 10.42 -18.17 -4.82
N GLU A 216 10.16 -17.32 -3.83
CA GLU A 216 10.66 -15.94 -3.78
C GLU A 216 11.97 -15.77 -3.01
N ARG A 217 12.68 -16.86 -2.71
CA ARG A 217 13.92 -16.81 -1.89
C ARG A 217 14.93 -15.76 -2.39
N ASN A 218 15.07 -15.65 -3.70
CA ASN A 218 16.05 -14.75 -4.33
C ASN A 218 15.58 -13.29 -4.43
N TYR A 219 14.30 -13.02 -4.17
CA TYR A 219 13.68 -11.70 -4.32
C TYR A 219 13.19 -11.12 -2.99
N ALA A 220 12.49 -11.91 -2.18
CA ALA A 220 11.80 -11.47 -0.98
C ALA A 220 12.35 -12.12 0.31
N GLY A 221 13.21 -13.14 0.20
CA GLY A 221 13.86 -13.81 1.33
C GLY A 221 13.12 -15.07 1.77
N TRP A 222 13.40 -15.52 3.00
CA TRP A 222 12.88 -16.79 3.53
C TRP A 222 11.83 -16.57 4.60
N SER A 223 10.86 -17.48 4.69
CA SER A 223 10.05 -17.63 5.89
C SER A 223 10.68 -18.59 6.90
N PHE A 224 10.53 -18.29 8.19
CA PHE A 224 10.81 -19.24 9.25
C PHE A 224 9.65 -20.22 9.49
N VAL A 225 8.44 -19.86 9.02
CA VAL A 225 7.23 -20.69 9.06
C VAL A 225 7.33 -21.75 7.97
N ARG A 226 6.95 -22.98 8.31
CA ARG A 226 6.99 -24.14 7.41
C ARG A 226 5.60 -24.69 7.15
N LEU A 227 5.45 -25.49 6.09
CA LEU A 227 4.18 -26.18 5.79
C LEU A 227 3.66 -27.04 6.96
N ASP A 228 4.55 -27.62 7.76
CA ASP A 228 4.15 -28.46 8.89
C ASP A 228 3.64 -27.66 10.11
N ASP A 229 3.85 -26.34 10.11
CA ASP A 229 3.48 -25.42 11.19
C ASP A 229 2.01 -24.99 11.13
N PHE A 230 1.35 -25.14 9.98
CA PHE A 230 -0.05 -24.77 9.81
C PHE A 230 -0.95 -25.52 10.80
N GLY A 231 -1.72 -24.75 11.58
CA GLY A 231 -2.60 -25.27 12.63
C GLY A 231 -1.89 -25.75 13.90
N LYS A 232 -0.56 -25.61 14.02
CA LYS A 232 0.23 -26.09 15.17
C LYS A 232 1.11 -25.03 15.80
N LEU A 233 1.70 -24.15 14.99
CA LEU A 233 2.65 -23.15 15.48
C LEU A 233 1.94 -22.11 16.34
N LYS A 234 2.37 -22.00 17.60
CA LYS A 234 2.02 -20.89 18.47
C LYS A 234 2.93 -19.71 18.14
N TYR A 235 2.44 -18.81 17.29
CA TYR A 235 3.21 -17.66 16.78
C TYR A 235 3.57 -16.65 17.87
N GLY A 236 2.65 -16.42 18.81
CA GLY A 236 2.81 -15.44 19.88
C GLY A 236 2.10 -15.84 21.17
N SER A 237 1.85 -14.86 22.03
CA SER A 237 1.17 -15.06 23.30
C SER A 237 -0.30 -15.47 23.12
N ASP A 238 -0.94 -16.00 24.16
CA ASP A 238 -2.35 -16.44 24.12
C ASP A 238 -3.36 -15.30 23.89
N ILE A 239 -2.92 -14.04 24.03
CA ILE A 239 -3.75 -12.85 23.77
C ILE A 239 -3.57 -12.30 22.35
N MET A 240 -2.62 -12.83 21.59
CA MET A 240 -2.32 -12.37 20.23
C MET A 240 -3.31 -12.97 19.24
N ASN A 241 -4.02 -12.11 18.52
CA ASN A 241 -4.93 -12.48 17.44
C ASN A 241 -4.59 -11.62 16.22
N ILE A 242 -4.43 -12.25 15.06
CA ILE A 242 -4.07 -11.57 13.80
C ILE A 242 -5.02 -12.05 12.72
N SER A 243 -5.54 -11.11 11.95
CA SER A 243 -6.38 -11.35 10.78
C SER A 243 -5.96 -10.41 9.67
N PHE A 244 -6.04 -10.88 8.43
CA PHE A 244 -6.05 -10.03 7.25
C PHE A 244 -7.50 -9.84 6.82
N ASP A 245 -7.96 -8.60 6.78
CA ASP A 245 -9.34 -8.26 6.46
C ASP A 245 -9.39 -7.09 5.45
N PRO A 246 -9.51 -7.37 4.13
CA PRO A 246 -9.63 -6.35 3.10
C PRO A 246 -11.03 -5.72 3.05
N THR A 247 -11.95 -6.10 3.94
CA THR A 247 -13.33 -5.58 3.94
C THR A 247 -13.50 -4.37 4.85
N ILE A 248 -12.49 -4.02 5.65
CA ILE A 248 -12.50 -2.81 6.47
C ILE A 248 -12.55 -1.59 5.55
N GLU A 249 -13.57 -0.75 5.71
CA GLU A 249 -13.72 0.44 4.87
C GLU A 249 -12.58 1.43 5.07
N ASN A 250 -12.23 2.16 4.00
CA ASN A 250 -11.26 3.26 3.96
C ASN A 250 -9.78 2.90 4.15
N GLU A 251 -9.44 1.66 4.48
CA GLU A 251 -8.05 1.22 4.54
C GLU A 251 -7.42 1.17 3.15
N LEU A 252 -6.09 1.31 3.11
CA LEU A 252 -5.37 1.33 1.83
C LEU A 252 -5.49 0.00 1.07
N ALA A 253 -5.52 -1.12 1.80
CA ALA A 253 -5.59 -2.47 1.27
C ALA A 253 -7.03 -3.01 1.14
N SER A 254 -8.05 -2.15 1.14
CA SER A 254 -9.44 -2.57 0.98
C SER A 254 -9.78 -2.85 -0.47
N TYR A 255 -10.39 -3.98 -0.76
CA TYR A 255 -10.82 -4.32 -2.12
C TYR A 255 -11.99 -5.31 -2.10
N GLY A 256 -12.80 -5.28 -3.16
CA GLY A 256 -13.87 -6.26 -3.34
C GLY A 256 -13.38 -7.56 -3.96
N PHE A 257 -12.36 -7.47 -4.81
CA PHE A 257 -11.79 -8.57 -5.58
C PHE A 257 -10.27 -8.40 -5.69
N ASP A 258 -9.54 -9.51 -5.57
CA ASP A 258 -8.13 -9.58 -5.92
C ASP A 258 -7.93 -9.61 -7.45
N ASP A 259 -6.70 -9.31 -7.89
CA ASP A 259 -6.31 -9.28 -9.29
C ASP A 259 -6.07 -10.68 -9.91
#